data_AF-A0A4Q3CI11-F1
#
_entry.id   AF-A0A4Q3CI11-F1
#
_cell.length_a   1.000
_cell.length_b   1.000
_cell.length_c   1.000
_cell.angle_alpha   90.00
_cell.angle_beta   90.00
_cell.angle_gamma   90.00
#
_symmetry.space_group_name_H-M   'P 1'
#
loop_
_entity.id
_entity.type
_entity.pdbx_description
1 polymer ?
#
loop_
_entity_poly.entity_id
_entity_poly.type
_entity_poly.pdbx_seq_one_letter_code
_entity_poly.pdbx_strand_id
1 'polypeptide(L)'
;LKTGEALVSTLMEDGAPSIVQRTLIKPPRSRIGPLDAKERAIIQSISPFGGKYDTRVDRESAAEVLAQKATDAAATAEEAEASGREEVGQRERKSTSLWGSMFGRATKAAAGAAVGSAATIASAKILGKSSRSNPVRNATISGVGSLATSVAGPFAGRFVRNLIGGLMR
;
A
#
# COMPACT_ATOMS: atom_id res chain seq x y z
N LEU A 1 -8.24 3.67 -48.46
CA LEU A 1 -7.55 4.90 -47.99
C LEU A 1 -6.10 4.56 -47.71
N LYS A 2 -5.17 5.49 -47.94
CA LYS A 2 -3.76 5.32 -47.56
C LYS A 2 -3.52 5.88 -46.14
N THR A 3 -2.35 5.62 -45.58
CA THR A 3 -1.96 6.14 -44.25
C THR A 3 -2.03 7.68 -44.25
N GLY A 4 -2.76 8.25 -43.29
CA GLY A 4 -2.95 9.70 -43.17
C GLY A 4 -4.13 10.30 -43.96
N GLU A 5 -4.93 9.48 -44.65
CA GLU A 5 -6.16 9.91 -45.33
C GLU A 5 -7.41 9.39 -44.61
N ALA A 6 -8.45 10.21 -44.52
CA ALA A 6 -9.75 9.84 -44.00
C ALA A 6 -10.89 10.33 -44.91
N LEU A 7 -12.05 9.67 -44.79
CA LEU A 7 -13.31 10.16 -45.31
C LEU A 7 -14.00 10.98 -44.23
N VAL A 8 -14.19 12.27 -44.47
CA VAL A 8 -14.76 13.21 -43.50
C VAL A 8 -15.95 13.92 -44.14
N SER A 9 -17.06 13.99 -43.42
CA SER A 9 -18.16 14.92 -43.68
C SER A 9 -18.19 15.97 -42.58
N THR A 10 -18.59 17.18 -42.93
CA THR A 10 -18.84 18.26 -41.98
C THR A 10 -20.34 18.53 -41.92
N LEU A 11 -20.80 19.24 -40.90
CA LEU A 11 -22.20 19.66 -40.85
C LEU A 11 -22.39 20.93 -41.68
N MET A 12 -23.52 21.03 -42.36
CA MET A 12 -24.00 22.25 -43.00
C MET A 12 -24.65 23.19 -41.96
N GLU A 13 -25.01 24.41 -42.34
CA GLU A 13 -25.54 25.43 -41.41
C GLU A 13 -26.83 25.01 -40.71
N ASP A 14 -27.62 24.14 -41.34
CA ASP A 14 -28.84 23.53 -40.79
C ASP A 14 -28.57 22.30 -39.92
N GLY A 15 -27.30 21.91 -39.76
CA GLY A 15 -26.88 20.72 -39.01
C GLY A 15 -26.98 19.41 -39.80
N ALA A 16 -27.37 19.42 -41.08
CA ALA A 16 -27.36 18.22 -41.91
C ALA A 16 -25.92 17.82 -42.28
N PRO A 17 -25.60 16.52 -42.37
CA PRO A 17 -24.27 16.08 -42.79
C PRO A 17 -24.05 16.39 -44.28
N SER A 18 -22.90 16.97 -44.60
CA SER A 18 -22.48 17.21 -45.99
C SER A 18 -22.07 15.90 -46.68
N ILE A 19 -21.97 15.95 -48.01
CA ILE A 19 -21.38 14.85 -48.79
C ILE A 19 -19.94 14.60 -48.31
N VAL A 20 -19.59 13.33 -48.16
CA VAL A 20 -18.30 12.88 -47.64
C VAL A 20 -17.18 13.18 -48.63
N GLN A 21 -16.06 13.71 -48.13
CA GLN A 21 -14.87 14.05 -48.94
C GLN A 21 -13.63 13.31 -48.44
N ARG A 22 -12.68 13.07 -49.36
CA ARG A 22 -11.34 12.53 -49.01
C ARG A 22 -10.47 13.68 -48.52
N THR A 23 -10.01 13.59 -47.28
CA THR A 23 -9.18 14.63 -46.65
C THR A 23 -7.91 14.05 -46.05
N LEU A 24 -6.85 14.86 -46.04
CA LEU A 24 -5.60 14.53 -45.34
C LEU A 24 -5.73 14.90 -43.87
N ILE A 25 -5.43 13.95 -42.99
CA ILE A 25 -5.46 14.15 -41.54
C ILE A 25 -4.10 14.66 -41.07
N LYS A 26 -4.08 15.89 -40.56
CA LYS A 26 -2.89 16.45 -39.91
C LYS A 26 -2.62 15.71 -38.59
N PRO A 27 -1.45 15.06 -38.42
CA PRO A 27 -1.16 14.37 -37.17
C PRO A 27 -1.08 15.37 -36.00
N PRO A 28 -1.40 14.94 -34.77
CA PRO A 28 -1.23 15.78 -33.60
C PRO A 28 0.25 16.18 -33.48
N ARG A 29 0.50 17.46 -33.17
CA ARG A 29 1.84 17.94 -32.84
C ARG A 29 2.18 17.51 -31.40
N SER A 30 2.46 16.23 -31.20
CA SER A 30 3.00 15.73 -29.94
C SER A 30 4.51 15.95 -29.91
N ARG A 31 5.04 16.49 -28.80
CA ARG A 31 6.48 16.50 -28.54
C ARG A 31 6.85 15.13 -27.98
N ILE A 32 7.05 14.16 -28.86
CA ILE A 32 7.55 12.83 -28.51
C ILE A 32 9.08 12.94 -28.45
N GLY A 33 9.61 13.12 -27.26
CA GLY A 33 11.05 13.24 -27.01
C GLY A 33 11.36 13.47 -25.53
N PRO A 34 12.63 13.29 -25.13
CA PRO A 34 13.03 13.56 -23.75
C PRO A 34 12.83 15.04 -23.40
N LEU A 35 12.35 15.31 -22.18
CA LEU A 35 12.25 16.66 -21.61
C LEU A 35 13.64 17.21 -21.32
N ASP A 36 13.85 18.51 -21.54
CA ASP A 36 15.09 19.16 -21.12
C ASP A 36 15.18 19.22 -19.58
N ALA A 37 16.40 19.24 -19.05
CA ALA A 37 16.65 19.30 -17.62
C ALA A 37 16.02 20.54 -16.97
N LYS A 38 16.02 21.69 -17.66
CA LYS A 38 15.42 22.93 -17.17
C LYS A 38 13.90 22.82 -17.08
N GLU A 39 13.28 22.26 -18.11
CA GLU A 39 11.83 22.07 -18.15
C GLU A 39 11.36 21.11 -17.05
N ARG A 40 12.10 20.02 -16.85
CA ARG A 40 11.85 19.07 -15.77
C ARG A 40 11.92 19.75 -14.39
N ALA A 41 12.92 20.60 -14.16
CA ALA A 41 13.06 21.32 -12.89
C ALA A 41 11.87 22.25 -12.60
N ILE A 42 11.40 22.98 -13.61
CA ILE A 42 10.23 23.86 -13.49
C ILE A 42 8.99 23.04 -13.13
N ILE A 43 8.73 21.93 -13.83
CA ILE A 43 7.60 21.05 -13.55
C ILE A 43 7.66 20.48 -12.12
N GLN A 44 8.86 20.12 -11.64
CA GLN A 44 9.04 19.64 -10.28
C GLN A 44 8.77 20.73 -9.23
N SER A 45 9.18 21.98 -9.50
CA SER A 45 8.95 23.09 -8.55
C SER A 45 7.49 23.45 -8.32
N ILE A 46 6.63 23.23 -9.33
CA ILE A 46 5.19 23.51 -9.23
C ILE A 46 4.39 22.30 -8.73
N SER A 47 5.04 21.16 -8.49
CA SER A 47 4.36 19.93 -8.10
C SER A 47 3.80 20.03 -6.68
N PRO A 48 2.54 19.65 -6.44
CA PRO A 48 1.96 19.60 -5.10
C PRO A 48 2.62 18.52 -4.21
N PHE A 49 3.45 17.65 -4.79
CA PHE A 49 4.18 16.60 -4.10
C PHE A 49 5.69 16.90 -3.94
N GLY A 50 6.12 18.13 -4.25
CA GLY A 50 7.50 18.56 -3.99
C GLY A 50 7.88 18.31 -2.53
N GLY A 51 9.08 17.81 -2.28
CA GLY A 51 9.57 17.46 -0.94
C GLY A 51 9.07 16.12 -0.39
N LYS A 52 7.87 15.64 -0.78
CA LYS A 52 7.28 14.42 -0.20
C LYS A 52 8.00 13.14 -0.61
N TYR A 53 8.48 13.09 -1.86
CA TYR A 53 9.11 11.89 -2.45
C TYR A 53 10.56 12.14 -2.87
N ASP A 54 11.15 13.26 -2.47
CA ASP A 54 12.50 13.64 -2.89
C ASP A 54 13.57 12.79 -2.19
N THR A 55 13.27 12.33 -0.96
CA THR A 55 14.14 11.44 -0.21
C THR A 55 13.98 10.01 -0.70
N ARG A 56 15.02 9.46 -1.31
CA ARG A 56 15.09 8.03 -1.65
C ARG A 56 15.16 7.22 -0.36
N VAL A 57 14.16 6.37 -0.13
CA VAL A 57 14.17 5.40 0.97
C VAL A 57 14.68 4.09 0.41
N ASP A 58 15.88 3.71 0.79
CA ASP A 58 16.41 2.37 0.53
C ASP A 58 15.97 1.44 1.67
N ARG A 59 15.31 0.34 1.34
CA ARG A 59 14.77 -0.61 2.33
C ARG A 59 15.57 -1.89 2.23
N GLU A 60 15.94 -2.44 3.38
CA GLU A 60 16.56 -3.76 3.45
C GLU A 60 15.73 -4.78 2.66
N SER A 61 16.39 -5.47 1.74
CA SER A 61 15.71 -6.43 0.88
C SER A 61 15.40 -7.72 1.66
N ALA A 62 14.38 -8.46 1.23
CA ALA A 62 14.05 -9.74 1.86
C ALA A 62 15.23 -10.73 1.78
N ALA A 63 16.03 -10.66 0.70
CA ALA A 63 17.22 -11.48 0.52
C ALA A 63 18.30 -11.16 1.55
N GLU A 64 18.58 -9.87 1.80
CA GLU A 64 19.52 -9.42 2.83
C GLU A 64 19.10 -9.88 4.23
N VAL A 65 17.82 -9.68 4.58
CA VAL A 65 17.29 -10.09 5.88
C VAL A 65 17.35 -11.61 6.08
N LEU A 66 17.11 -12.40 5.03
CA LEU A 66 17.19 -13.85 5.10
C LEU A 66 18.64 -14.34 5.18
N ALA A 67 19.56 -13.71 4.45
CA ALA A 67 20.99 -14.01 4.52
C ALA A 67 21.53 -13.75 5.93
N GLN A 68 21.18 -12.60 6.52
CA GLN A 68 21.57 -12.25 7.88
C GLN A 68 21.00 -13.24 8.92
N LYS A 69 19.76 -13.69 8.74
CA LYS A 69 19.19 -14.74 9.61
C LYS A 69 19.89 -16.08 9.46
N ALA A 70 20.32 -16.44 8.25
CA ALA A 70 21.07 -17.67 8.03
C ALA A 70 22.45 -17.61 8.69
N THR A 71 23.14 -16.46 8.60
CA THR A 71 24.43 -16.26 9.29
C THR A 71 24.27 -16.28 10.81
N ASP A 72 23.23 -15.63 11.34
CA ASP A 72 22.95 -15.62 12.78
C ASP A 72 22.60 -17.02 13.29
N ALA A 73 21.84 -17.80 12.51
CA ALA A 73 21.49 -19.18 12.85
C ALA A 73 22.72 -20.09 12.84
N ALA A 74 23.62 -19.95 11.85
CA ALA A 74 24.86 -20.70 11.79
C ALA A 74 25.77 -20.40 12.99
N ALA A 75 25.97 -19.12 13.32
CA ALA A 75 26.76 -18.71 14.48
C ALA A 75 26.14 -19.22 15.81
N THR A 76 24.81 -19.19 15.93
CA THR A 76 24.13 -19.70 17.13
C THR A 76 24.25 -21.23 17.25
N ALA A 77 24.29 -21.95 16.13
CA ALA A 77 24.49 -23.40 16.13
C ALA A 77 25.91 -23.77 16.60
N GLU A 78 26.93 -23.08 16.12
CA GLU A 78 28.32 -23.24 16.57
C GLU A 78 28.49 -22.91 18.07
N GLU A 79 27.88 -21.81 18.54
CA GLU A 79 27.88 -21.45 19.97
C GLU A 79 27.19 -22.52 20.83
N ALA A 80 26.07 -23.10 20.37
CA ALA A 80 25.33 -24.12 21.10
C ALA A 80 26.06 -25.48 21.19
N GLU A 81 26.93 -25.78 20.23
CA GLU A 81 27.83 -26.95 20.31
C GLU A 81 28.97 -26.73 21.30
N ALA A 82 29.45 -25.50 21.46
CA ALA A 82 30.55 -25.15 22.36
C ALA A 82 30.12 -24.98 23.83
N SER A 83 28.97 -24.33 24.12
CA SER A 83 28.52 -24.03 25.49
C SER A 83 27.32 -24.87 25.96
N GLY A 84 26.83 -25.80 25.15
CA GLY A 84 25.66 -26.61 25.46
C GLY A 84 24.33 -25.92 25.12
N ARG A 85 23.37 -26.73 24.63
CA ARG A 85 22.08 -26.25 24.09
C ARG A 85 21.17 -25.57 25.12
N GLU A 86 21.30 -25.93 26.40
CA GLU A 86 20.45 -25.39 27.47
C GLU A 86 20.79 -23.93 27.81
N GLU A 87 22.08 -23.56 27.79
CA GLU A 87 22.49 -22.17 28.09
C GLU A 87 22.17 -21.20 26.94
N VAL A 88 22.25 -21.67 25.69
CA VAL A 88 21.92 -20.86 24.50
C VAL A 88 20.41 -20.71 24.30
N GLY A 89 19.62 -21.74 24.67
CA GLY A 89 18.15 -21.71 24.57
C GLY A 89 17.47 -20.71 25.52
N GLN A 90 18.12 -20.36 26.63
CA GLN A 90 17.61 -19.40 27.62
C GLN A 90 17.94 -17.94 27.28
N ARG A 91 18.75 -17.68 26.24
CA ARG A 91 19.09 -16.33 25.80
C ARG A 91 18.02 -15.74 24.87
N GLU A 92 17.87 -14.43 24.93
CA GLU A 92 16.95 -13.69 24.06
C GLU A 92 17.39 -13.85 22.59
N ARG A 93 16.45 -14.23 21.71
CA ARG A 93 16.75 -14.48 20.29
C ARG A 93 17.25 -13.19 19.64
N LYS A 94 18.43 -13.25 19.01
CA LYS A 94 19.03 -12.13 18.25
C LYS A 94 18.12 -11.61 17.12
N SER A 95 17.25 -12.46 16.56
CA SER A 95 16.29 -12.05 15.52
C SER A 95 14.85 -11.94 16.06
N THR A 96 14.21 -10.79 15.86
CA THR A 96 12.77 -10.62 16.17
C THR A 96 11.92 -11.49 15.24
N SER A 97 11.05 -12.33 15.82
CA SER A 97 10.04 -13.07 15.04
C SER A 97 9.21 -12.10 14.21
N LEU A 98 8.93 -12.44 12.94
CA LEU A 98 8.06 -11.63 12.08
C LEU A 98 6.70 -11.35 12.74
N TRP A 99 6.20 -12.33 13.51
CA TRP A 99 4.97 -12.19 14.29
C TRP A 99 5.09 -11.17 15.43
N GLY A 100 6.23 -11.15 16.14
CA GLY A 100 6.51 -10.17 17.19
C GLY A 100 6.69 -8.76 16.63
N SER A 101 7.37 -8.64 15.48
CA SER A 101 7.54 -7.35 14.80
C SER A 101 6.22 -6.80 14.25
N MET A 102 5.34 -7.67 13.75
CA MET A 102 4.02 -7.30 13.23
C MET A 102 3.07 -6.91 14.36
N PHE A 103 3.05 -7.68 15.45
CA PHE A 103 2.26 -7.35 16.64
C PHE A 103 2.73 -6.03 17.26
N GLY A 104 4.05 -5.86 17.49
CA GLY A 104 4.60 -4.61 18.02
C GLY A 104 4.34 -3.39 17.13
N ARG A 105 4.39 -3.55 15.80
CA ARG A 105 4.02 -2.47 14.86
C ARG A 105 2.52 -2.17 14.89
N ALA A 106 1.66 -3.18 15.04
CA ALA A 106 0.23 -3.00 15.20
C ALA A 106 -0.11 -2.29 16.52
N THR A 107 0.54 -2.65 17.63
CA THR A 107 0.36 -1.97 18.93
C THR A 107 0.83 -0.52 18.87
N LYS A 108 1.96 -0.25 18.22
CA LYS A 108 2.48 1.12 18.05
C LYS A 108 1.60 1.97 17.15
N ALA A 109 1.03 1.40 16.09
CA ALA A 109 0.06 2.07 15.22
C ALA A 109 -1.26 2.38 15.95
N ALA A 110 -1.76 1.43 16.77
CA ALA A 110 -2.95 1.63 17.58
C ALA A 110 -2.74 2.72 18.67
N ALA A 111 -1.58 2.73 19.33
CA ALA A 111 -1.23 3.77 20.30
C ALA A 111 -1.10 5.16 19.65
N GLY A 112 -0.51 5.25 18.45
CA GLY A 112 -0.46 6.49 17.67
C GLY A 112 -1.84 7.00 17.25
N ALA A 113 -2.77 6.09 16.93
CA ALA A 113 -4.15 6.44 16.59
C ALA A 113 -4.99 6.90 17.82
N ALA A 114 -4.69 6.40 19.02
CA ALA A 114 -5.33 6.85 20.26
C ALA A 114 -4.97 8.31 20.62
N VAL A 115 -3.73 8.73 20.33
CA VAL A 115 -3.31 10.13 20.52
C VAL A 115 -3.94 11.06 19.47
N GLY A 116 -4.08 10.61 18.22
CA GLY A 116 -4.72 11.39 17.15
C GLY A 116 -6.25 11.54 17.31
N SER A 117 -6.92 10.59 17.97
CA SER A 117 -8.38 10.59 18.15
C SER A 117 -8.86 11.36 19.40
N ALA A 118 -7.99 11.61 20.38
CA ALA A 118 -8.32 12.47 21.52
C ALA A 118 -8.61 13.93 21.10
N ALA A 119 -7.90 14.44 20.08
CA ALA A 119 -8.09 15.81 19.58
C ALA A 119 -9.41 16.00 18.81
N THR A 120 -9.90 14.98 18.10
CA THR A 120 -11.17 15.04 17.36
C THR A 120 -12.39 14.78 18.25
N ILE A 121 -12.25 13.96 19.29
CA ILE A 121 -13.34 13.71 20.26
C ILE A 121 -13.51 14.91 21.21
N ALA A 122 -12.42 15.56 21.64
CA ALA A 122 -12.50 16.75 22.48
C ALA A 122 -13.06 17.98 21.75
N SER A 123 -12.70 18.18 20.48
CA SER A 123 -13.21 19.30 19.67
C SER A 123 -14.71 19.19 19.34
N ALA A 124 -15.24 17.96 19.19
CA ALA A 124 -16.68 17.74 19.00
C ALA A 124 -17.52 18.04 20.25
N LYS A 125 -16.94 17.88 21.46
CA LYS A 125 -17.64 18.14 22.73
C LYS A 125 -17.67 19.64 23.09
N ILE A 126 -16.70 20.42 22.61
CA ILE A 126 -16.62 21.88 22.85
C ILE A 126 -17.50 22.67 21.86
N LEU A 127 -17.72 22.16 20.65
CA LEU A 127 -18.37 22.94 19.58
C LEU A 127 -19.90 22.81 19.48
N GLY A 128 -20.56 22.12 20.42
CA GLY A 128 -22.03 22.11 20.57
C GLY A 128 -22.83 21.71 19.32
N LYS A 129 -22.20 21.01 18.35
CA LYS A 129 -22.80 20.73 17.04
C LYS A 129 -23.46 19.35 17.09
N SER A 130 -24.79 19.33 17.18
CA SER A 130 -25.59 18.10 17.19
C SER A 130 -25.60 17.43 15.81
N SER A 131 -24.56 16.67 15.51
CA SER A 131 -24.59 15.74 14.38
C SER A 131 -25.52 14.57 14.72
N ARG A 132 -26.48 14.27 13.82
CA ARG A 132 -27.39 13.11 13.92
C ARG A 132 -26.66 11.76 13.78
N SER A 133 -25.34 11.77 13.57
CA SER A 133 -24.49 10.58 13.59
C SER A 133 -24.01 10.31 15.01
N ASN A 134 -24.60 9.30 15.67
CA ASN A 134 -24.20 8.87 17.02
C ASN A 134 -22.74 8.35 17.00
N PRO A 135 -21.77 9.08 17.57
CA PRO A 135 -20.34 8.73 17.47
C PRO A 135 -20.03 7.43 18.21
N VAL A 136 -20.79 7.09 19.26
CA VAL A 136 -20.65 5.84 20.01
C VAL A 136 -21.13 4.64 19.15
N ARG A 137 -22.13 4.84 18.28
CA ARG A 137 -22.62 3.80 17.35
C ARG A 137 -21.71 3.62 16.13
N ASN A 138 -21.04 4.68 15.68
CA ASN A 138 -20.05 4.56 14.61
C ASN A 138 -18.70 4.00 15.11
N ALA A 139 -18.31 4.29 16.35
CA ALA A 139 -17.11 3.72 16.99
C ALA A 139 -17.25 2.22 17.26
N THR A 140 -18.46 1.71 17.50
CA THR A 140 -18.71 0.28 17.63
C THR A 140 -18.78 -0.43 16.27
N ILE A 141 -19.28 0.22 15.20
CA ILE A 141 -19.30 -0.36 13.85
C ILE A 141 -17.90 -0.41 13.23
N SER A 142 -17.04 0.60 13.50
CA SER A 142 -15.63 0.56 13.07
C SER A 142 -14.72 -0.26 14.00
N GLY A 143 -15.08 -0.41 15.28
CA GLY A 143 -14.31 -1.18 16.27
C GLY A 143 -14.64 -2.68 16.36
N VAL A 144 -15.81 -3.13 15.88
CA VAL A 144 -16.21 -4.56 15.89
C VAL A 144 -16.00 -5.21 14.53
N GLY A 145 -16.17 -4.47 13.41
CA GLY A 145 -15.97 -5.02 12.05
C GLY A 145 -14.51 -5.33 11.70
N SER A 146 -13.54 -4.58 12.26
CA SER A 146 -12.13 -4.79 11.98
C SER A 146 -11.52 -5.97 12.74
N LEU A 147 -12.13 -6.42 13.84
CA LEU A 147 -11.68 -7.61 14.58
C LEU A 147 -12.22 -8.90 13.95
N ALA A 148 -13.40 -8.88 13.33
CA ALA A 148 -13.96 -10.06 12.65
C ALA A 148 -13.29 -10.34 11.29
N THR A 149 -12.88 -9.33 10.53
CA THR A 149 -12.20 -9.52 9.24
C THR A 149 -10.69 -9.73 9.36
N SER A 150 -10.06 -9.33 10.48
CA SER A 150 -8.62 -9.57 10.69
C SER A 150 -8.29 -10.94 11.29
N VAL A 151 -9.27 -11.65 11.87
CA VAL A 151 -9.08 -12.98 12.45
C VAL A 151 -9.53 -14.10 11.50
N ALA A 152 -10.45 -13.84 10.57
CA ALA A 152 -10.95 -14.85 9.63
C ALA A 152 -10.95 -14.34 8.18
N GLY A 153 -9.76 -14.11 7.62
CA GLY A 153 -9.58 -13.90 6.18
C GLY A 153 -9.78 -15.18 5.36
N PRO A 154 -9.97 -15.08 4.03
CA PRO A 154 -10.29 -16.19 3.09
C PRO A 154 -9.24 -17.32 3.00
N PHE A 155 -8.19 -17.29 3.82
CA PHE A 155 -7.14 -18.31 3.91
C PHE A 155 -7.45 -19.39 4.98
N ALA A 156 -8.24 -19.10 6.02
CA ALA A 156 -8.51 -20.07 7.10
C ALA A 156 -9.36 -21.27 6.63
N GLY A 157 -10.32 -21.04 5.72
CA GLY A 157 -11.20 -22.10 5.20
C GLY A 157 -10.53 -23.14 4.30
N ARG A 158 -9.35 -22.83 3.73
CA ARG A 158 -8.58 -23.78 2.90
C ARG A 158 -7.65 -24.67 3.71
N PHE A 159 -7.08 -24.15 4.81
CA PHE A 159 -6.22 -24.93 5.71
C PHE A 159 -7.02 -25.94 6.54
N VAL A 160 -8.18 -25.57 7.07
CA VAL A 160 -9.04 -26.48 7.85
C VAL A 160 -9.60 -27.62 6.97
N ARG A 161 -9.91 -27.34 5.69
CA ARG A 161 -10.42 -28.37 4.76
C ARG A 161 -9.35 -29.41 4.39
N ASN A 162 -8.10 -28.99 4.18
CA ASN A 162 -6.99 -29.91 3.88
C ASN A 162 -6.52 -30.68 5.12
N LEU A 163 -6.62 -30.10 6.32
CA LEU A 163 -6.25 -30.78 7.56
C LEU A 163 -7.28 -31.85 7.97
N ILE A 164 -8.57 -31.56 7.84
CA ILE A 164 -9.66 -32.49 8.19
C ILE A 164 -9.83 -33.58 7.12
N GLY A 165 -9.64 -33.24 5.83
CA GLY A 165 -9.73 -34.22 4.74
C GLY A 165 -8.57 -35.22 4.69
N GLY A 166 -7.42 -34.89 5.29
CA GLY A 166 -6.27 -35.80 5.39
C GLY A 166 -6.33 -36.78 6.58
N LEU A 167 -7.26 -36.57 7.52
CA LEU A 167 -7.39 -37.39 8.73
C LEU A 167 -8.51 -38.45 8.65
N MET A 168 -9.32 -38.44 7.57
CA MET A 168 -10.42 -39.38 7.33
C MET A 168 -10.16 -40.34 6.14
N ARG A 169 -8.89 -40.55 5.76
CA ARG A 169 -8.50 -41.54 4.76
C ARG A 169 -7.42 -42.46 5.30
#